data_AF-A0A6G1ICT6-F1
#
_entry.id   AF-A0A6G1ICT6-F1
#
_cell.length_a   1.000
_cell.length_b   1.000
_cell.length_c   1.000
_cell.angle_alpha   90.00
_cell.angle_beta   90.00
_cell.angle_gamma   90.00
#
_symmetry.space_group_name_H-M   'P 1'
#
loop_
_entity.id
_entity.type
_entity.pdbx_description
1 polymer ?
#
loop_
_entity_poly.entity_id
_entity_poly.type
_entity_poly.pdbx_seq_one_letter_code
_entity_poly.pdbx_strand_id
1 'polypeptide(L)'
;MPPIPEERLEDFKKLEWCNDLLADPSIEKIQKRKLLGLPESGEQMERTRSVSNTLFTTTLFNDEAVRAFLSMYRRDWREGRAGTNADICSTSSSTTTSSMASVSPSSASASASSPPPAEALLLVSLGANLDGATQRLHGGATSTLLDHVMGTLMSFYFEHTCATAELSVKYKKAVRTPCVLLCRARFVGIKGRWVETVGWIEDGRGMVYAEGRGAFVLDRKEGEGKL
;
A
#
# COMPACT_ATOMS: atom_id res chain seq x y z
N MET A 1 4.19 -10.42 31.67
CA MET A 1 4.26 -10.14 30.22
C MET A 1 2.83 -10.15 29.69
N PRO A 2 2.35 -9.11 28.99
CA PRO A 2 1.05 -9.20 28.34
C PRO A 2 1.04 -10.38 27.36
N PRO A 3 -0.11 -11.04 27.15
CA PRO A 3 -0.21 -12.14 26.20
C PRO A 3 0.19 -11.68 24.80
N ILE A 4 0.91 -12.54 24.08
CA ILE A 4 1.26 -12.29 22.68
C ILE A 4 -0.06 -12.24 21.90
N PRO A 5 -0.39 -11.15 21.21
CA PRO A 5 -1.62 -11.06 20.44
C PRO A 5 -1.72 -12.21 19.43
N GLU A 6 -2.87 -12.86 19.33
CA GLU A 6 -3.11 -13.96 18.37
C GLU A 6 -3.68 -13.41 17.05
N GLU A 7 -3.28 -14.03 15.94
CA GLU A 7 -3.76 -13.63 14.61
C GLU A 7 -5.19 -14.14 14.40
N ARG A 8 -6.20 -13.25 14.47
CA ARG A 8 -7.62 -13.61 14.34
C ARG A 8 -8.06 -13.90 12.89
N LEU A 9 -7.38 -14.84 12.23
CA LEU A 9 -7.58 -15.18 10.82
C LEU A 9 -9.00 -15.67 10.49
N GLU A 10 -9.73 -16.15 11.49
CA GLU A 10 -11.15 -16.48 11.41
C GLU A 10 -12.02 -15.29 11.00
N ASP A 11 -11.59 -14.05 11.25
CA ASP A 11 -12.30 -12.86 10.77
C ASP A 11 -12.30 -12.76 9.25
N PHE A 12 -11.23 -13.23 8.60
CA PHE A 12 -11.17 -13.29 7.14
C PHE A 12 -12.00 -14.44 6.60
N LYS A 13 -11.94 -15.61 7.22
CA LYS A 13 -12.65 -16.83 6.76
C LYS A 13 -14.17 -16.67 6.70
N LYS A 14 -14.74 -15.79 7.52
CA LYS A 14 -16.18 -15.46 7.54
C LYS A 14 -16.64 -14.72 6.28
N LEU A 15 -15.73 -14.17 5.49
CA LEU A 15 -16.03 -13.35 4.31
C LEU A 15 -15.60 -14.07 3.04
N GLU A 16 -16.56 -14.38 2.16
CA GLU A 16 -16.31 -15.10 0.89
C GLU A 16 -15.21 -14.43 0.06
N TRP A 17 -15.29 -13.12 -0.13
CA TRP A 17 -14.29 -12.36 -0.90
C TRP A 17 -12.86 -12.44 -0.32
N CYS A 18 -12.72 -12.61 0.99
CA CYS A 18 -11.41 -12.83 1.61
C CYS A 18 -10.87 -14.21 1.24
N ASN A 19 -11.73 -15.24 1.27
CA ASN A 19 -11.33 -16.60 0.88
C ASN A 19 -10.94 -16.64 -0.59
N ASP A 20 -11.70 -15.98 -1.47
CA ASP A 20 -11.36 -15.87 -2.90
C ASP A 20 -10.02 -15.18 -3.12
N LEU A 21 -9.77 -14.08 -2.40
CA LEU A 21 -8.50 -13.37 -2.45
C LEU A 21 -7.34 -14.25 -1.97
N LEU A 22 -7.50 -14.94 -0.84
CA LEU A 22 -6.47 -15.80 -0.26
C LEU A 22 -6.21 -17.07 -1.09
N ALA A 23 -7.17 -17.49 -1.92
CA ALA A 23 -7.03 -18.59 -2.86
C ALA A 23 -6.48 -18.15 -4.23
N ASP A 24 -6.29 -16.85 -4.48
CA ASP A 24 -5.82 -16.33 -5.77
C ASP A 24 -4.38 -16.79 -6.04
N PRO A 25 -4.14 -17.64 -7.07
CA PRO A 25 -2.82 -18.18 -7.34
C PRO A 25 -1.83 -17.13 -7.87
N SER A 26 -2.29 -15.93 -8.23
CA SER A 26 -1.41 -14.82 -8.59
C SER A 26 -0.68 -14.22 -7.39
N ILE A 27 -1.14 -14.49 -6.16
CA ILE A 27 -0.48 -14.03 -4.94
C ILE A 27 0.73 -14.93 -4.65
N GLU A 28 1.92 -14.39 -4.88
CA GLU A 28 3.19 -15.11 -4.76
C GLU A 28 3.73 -15.16 -3.32
N LYS A 29 3.42 -14.13 -2.52
CA LYS A 29 3.89 -14.02 -1.13
C LYS A 29 2.72 -13.66 -0.23
N ILE A 30 2.63 -14.34 0.91
CA ILE A 30 1.72 -14.03 2.02
C ILE A 30 2.54 -14.03 3.31
N GLN A 31 2.47 -12.95 4.08
CA GLN A 31 3.15 -12.78 5.35
C GLN A 31 2.15 -12.37 6.43
N LYS A 32 2.19 -13.05 7.57
CA LYS A 32 1.48 -12.63 8.79
C LYS A 32 2.21 -11.48 9.46
N ARG A 33 1.58 -10.83 10.45
CA ARG A 33 2.26 -9.79 11.23
C ARG A 33 3.50 -10.35 11.91
N LYS A 34 4.61 -9.60 11.85
CA LYS A 34 5.82 -9.90 12.62
C LYS A 34 5.71 -9.23 13.97
N LEU A 35 5.67 -9.99 15.06
CA LEU A 35 5.63 -9.45 16.43
C LEU A 35 7.04 -9.34 17.01
N LEU A 36 7.31 -8.28 17.78
CA LEU A 36 8.56 -8.12 18.50
C LEU A 36 8.73 -9.24 19.54
N GLY A 37 9.93 -9.85 19.60
CA GLY A 37 10.30 -10.83 20.64
C GLY A 37 10.08 -12.30 20.29
N LEU A 38 9.62 -12.63 19.08
CA LEU A 38 9.64 -14.01 18.59
C LEU A 38 11.01 -14.33 17.98
N PRO A 39 11.59 -15.52 18.23
CA PRO A 39 12.88 -15.88 17.67
C PRO A 39 12.78 -16.01 16.14
N GLU A 40 13.33 -15.03 15.42
CA GLU A 40 13.56 -15.15 13.97
C GLU A 40 14.76 -16.09 13.76
N SER A 41 14.65 -17.05 12.83
CA SER A 41 15.78 -17.90 12.43
C SER A 41 16.98 -17.06 11.99
N GLY A 42 18.19 -17.44 12.37
CA GLY A 42 19.39 -16.58 12.41
C GLY A 42 19.75 -15.77 11.15
N GLU A 43 19.37 -16.20 9.95
CA GLU A 43 19.62 -15.44 8.70
C GLU A 43 18.66 -14.24 8.50
N GLN A 44 17.49 -14.22 9.16
CA GLN A 44 16.55 -13.10 9.10
C GLN A 44 16.98 -11.93 10.00
N MET A 45 17.69 -12.21 11.09
CA MET A 45 18.04 -11.24 12.13
C MET A 45 18.98 -10.12 11.66
N GLU A 46 19.83 -10.36 10.67
CA GLU A 46 20.71 -9.31 10.09
C GLU A 46 19.95 -8.40 9.11
N ARG A 47 18.98 -8.93 8.36
CA ARG A 47 18.15 -8.16 7.41
C ARG A 47 17.08 -7.32 8.12
N THR A 48 16.54 -7.77 9.25
CA THR A 48 15.48 -7.08 10.00
C THR A 48 15.97 -5.93 10.89
N ARG A 49 17.28 -5.83 11.17
CA ARG A 49 17.84 -4.69 11.93
C ARG A 49 17.68 -3.33 11.23
N SER A 50 17.51 -3.31 9.91
CA SER A 50 17.49 -2.08 9.11
C SER A 50 16.09 -1.45 8.94
N VAL A 51 14.99 -2.19 9.19
CA VAL A 51 13.62 -1.66 9.09
C VAL A 51 12.84 -1.97 10.36
N SER A 52 12.70 -0.97 11.22
CA SER A 52 11.86 -1.07 12.41
C SER A 52 10.38 -0.94 12.04
N ASN A 53 9.55 -1.91 12.46
CA ASN A 53 8.09 -1.80 12.43
C ASN A 53 7.49 -1.66 13.85
N THR A 54 8.20 -0.92 14.72
CA THR A 54 7.83 -0.75 16.14
C THR A 54 6.48 -0.06 16.32
N LEU A 55 6.12 0.89 15.43
CA LEU A 55 4.82 1.55 15.46
C LEU A 55 3.68 0.52 15.45
N PHE A 56 3.65 -0.37 14.46
CA PHE A 56 2.58 -1.37 14.37
C PHE A 56 2.65 -2.38 15.51
N THR A 57 3.83 -2.94 15.77
CA THR A 57 4.02 -4.02 16.74
C THR A 57 3.76 -3.63 18.18
N THR A 58 3.98 -2.35 18.53
CA THR A 58 3.80 -1.86 19.90
C THR A 58 2.45 -1.19 20.12
N THR A 59 1.86 -0.60 19.08
CA THR A 59 0.63 0.21 19.23
C THR A 59 -0.61 -0.36 18.54
N LEU A 60 -0.46 -0.94 17.34
CA LEU A 60 -1.61 -1.32 16.51
C LEU A 60 -1.93 -2.81 16.57
N PHE A 61 -0.91 -3.69 16.64
CA PHE A 61 -1.08 -5.14 16.65
C PHE A 61 -1.52 -5.63 18.03
N ASN A 62 -2.82 -5.55 18.29
CA ASN A 62 -3.49 -6.08 19.45
C ASN A 62 -4.95 -6.41 19.12
N ASP A 63 -5.62 -7.12 20.03
CA ASP A 63 -6.97 -7.65 19.83
C ASP A 63 -8.08 -6.59 19.77
N GLU A 64 -7.79 -5.34 20.11
CA GLU A 64 -8.76 -4.24 20.12
C GLU A 64 -8.58 -3.26 18.95
N ALA A 65 -7.38 -3.21 18.35
CA ALA A 65 -7.03 -2.31 17.26
C ALA A 65 -6.88 -3.03 15.92
N VAL A 66 -5.77 -3.74 15.67
CA VAL A 66 -5.56 -4.59 14.49
C VAL A 66 -5.53 -6.05 14.91
N ARG A 67 -6.68 -6.70 14.73
CA ARG A 67 -7.00 -8.05 15.21
C ARG A 67 -6.39 -9.15 14.33
N ALA A 68 -6.32 -8.88 13.03
CA ALA A 68 -5.65 -9.73 12.06
C ALA A 68 -5.07 -8.89 10.92
N PHE A 69 -3.97 -9.35 10.32
CA PHE A 69 -3.16 -8.62 9.37
C PHE A 69 -2.36 -9.58 8.48
N LEU A 70 -2.55 -9.48 7.16
CA LEU A 70 -1.77 -10.20 6.17
C LEU A 70 -1.22 -9.23 5.13
N SER A 71 0.10 -9.24 4.93
CA SER A 71 0.75 -8.59 3.79
C SER A 71 0.88 -9.58 2.64
N MET A 72 0.48 -9.18 1.45
CA MET A 72 0.52 -10.02 0.26
C MET A 72 1.12 -9.28 -0.93
N TYR A 73 1.65 -10.04 -1.89
CA TYR A 73 2.31 -9.50 -3.07
C TYR A 73 2.02 -10.34 -4.30
N ARG A 74 1.84 -9.67 -5.43
CA ARG A 74 1.84 -10.27 -6.77
C ARG A 74 2.67 -9.44 -7.73
N ARG A 75 3.49 -10.08 -8.55
CA ARG A 75 4.41 -9.41 -9.48
C ARG A 75 3.74 -8.93 -10.75
N ASP A 76 2.79 -9.70 -11.26
CA ASP A 76 2.16 -9.47 -12.57
C ASP A 76 0.66 -9.17 -12.42
N TRP A 77 0.35 -7.97 -11.94
CA TRP A 77 -1.01 -7.46 -12.00
C TRP A 77 -1.41 -7.08 -13.45
N ARG A 78 -2.54 -7.62 -13.93
CA ARG A 78 -3.12 -7.38 -15.26
C ARG A 78 -4.44 -6.61 -15.18
N GLU A 79 -4.46 -5.33 -15.56
CA GLU A 79 -5.67 -4.48 -15.65
C GLU A 79 -6.91 -5.27 -16.17
N GLY A 80 -7.88 -5.59 -15.29
CA GLY A 80 -9.05 -6.40 -15.69
C GLY A 80 -9.89 -7.12 -14.60
N ARG A 81 -9.68 -6.86 -13.31
CA ARG A 81 -10.37 -7.54 -12.18
C ARG A 81 -10.91 -6.58 -11.11
N ALA A 82 -10.86 -5.26 -11.34
CA ALA A 82 -11.54 -4.28 -10.51
C ALA A 82 -12.61 -3.59 -11.36
N GLY A 83 -13.85 -3.58 -10.86
CA GLY A 83 -15.00 -2.96 -11.52
C GLY A 83 -14.70 -1.55 -12.01
N THR A 84 -15.25 -1.24 -13.18
CA THR A 84 -15.21 0.04 -13.85
C THR A 84 -15.40 1.21 -12.89
N ASN A 85 -14.37 2.03 -12.75
CA ASN A 85 -14.52 3.48 -12.58
C ASN A 85 -13.35 4.13 -13.32
N ALA A 86 -13.47 4.08 -14.65
CA ALA A 86 -12.76 4.99 -15.52
C ALA A 86 -13.43 6.35 -15.42
N ASP A 87 -12.88 7.22 -14.57
CA ASP A 87 -12.98 8.67 -14.75
C ASP A 87 -11.57 9.22 -14.81
N ILE A 88 -10.92 8.94 -15.94
CA ILE A 88 -9.81 9.75 -16.43
C ILE A 88 -10.46 10.99 -17.03
N CYS A 89 -10.31 12.10 -16.31
CA CYS A 89 -10.65 13.44 -16.77
C CYS A 89 -10.00 13.70 -18.14
N SER A 90 -10.78 13.49 -19.20
CA SER A 90 -10.45 13.83 -20.57
C SER A 90 -11.38 14.98 -20.94
N THR A 91 -11.06 16.19 -20.49
CA THR A 91 -11.83 17.38 -20.86
C THR A 91 -11.62 17.63 -22.34
N SER A 92 -12.55 17.13 -23.14
CA SER A 92 -12.75 17.53 -24.53
C SER A 92 -13.48 18.88 -24.49
N SER A 93 -12.83 19.94 -24.95
CA SER A 93 -13.53 21.19 -25.27
C SER A 93 -12.92 21.77 -26.53
N SER A 94 -13.57 21.48 -27.64
CA SER A 94 -13.42 22.15 -28.91
C SER A 94 -14.11 23.51 -28.86
N THR A 95 -13.40 24.60 -29.12
CA THR A 95 -13.91 25.73 -29.94
C THR A 95 -12.73 26.46 -30.59
N THR A 96 -12.96 26.78 -31.85
CA THR A 96 -12.10 27.23 -32.94
C THR A 96 -11.55 28.66 -32.78
N THR A 97 -10.28 28.93 -33.15
CA THR A 97 -9.85 29.83 -34.26
C THR A 97 -8.40 30.36 -34.13
N SER A 98 -7.65 30.14 -35.22
CA SER A 98 -6.66 31.04 -35.87
C SER A 98 -5.20 31.18 -35.39
N SER A 99 -4.33 30.95 -36.38
CA SER A 99 -3.01 31.54 -36.71
C SER A 99 -1.71 31.05 -36.04
N MET A 100 -0.94 30.31 -36.86
CA MET A 100 0.50 30.42 -37.17
C MET A 100 1.49 30.90 -36.09
N ALA A 101 2.42 30.01 -35.70
CA ALA A 101 3.85 30.11 -36.04
C ALA A 101 4.67 28.99 -35.37
N SER A 102 5.55 28.39 -36.15
CA SER A 102 6.46 27.30 -35.82
C SER A 102 7.67 27.80 -35.04
N VAL A 103 7.99 27.22 -33.88
CA VAL A 103 9.38 27.06 -33.38
C VAL A 103 9.42 25.83 -32.46
N SER A 104 10.14 24.79 -32.88
CA SER A 104 10.55 23.67 -32.03
C SER A 104 11.66 24.14 -31.08
N PRO A 105 11.68 23.61 -29.84
CA PRO A 105 12.93 23.07 -29.34
C PRO A 105 12.75 21.63 -28.90
N SER A 106 13.61 20.79 -29.46
CA SER A 106 13.92 19.46 -28.97
C SER A 106 14.29 19.50 -27.50
N SER A 107 13.56 18.77 -26.66
CA SER A 107 14.07 18.30 -25.37
C SER A 107 13.75 16.82 -25.26
N ALA A 108 14.81 16.03 -25.11
CA ALA A 108 14.84 14.58 -25.10
C ALA A 108 13.66 13.97 -24.33
N SER A 109 12.83 13.23 -25.06
CA SER A 109 11.87 12.29 -24.47
C SER A 109 12.69 11.18 -23.83
N ALA A 110 12.97 11.30 -22.53
CA ALA A 110 13.28 10.14 -21.71
C ALA A 110 12.05 9.24 -21.79
N SER A 111 12.15 8.14 -22.51
CA SER A 111 11.08 7.16 -22.65
C SER A 111 10.67 6.71 -21.25
N ALA A 112 9.52 7.19 -20.77
CA ALA A 112 8.97 6.76 -19.49
C ALA A 112 8.68 5.26 -19.62
N SER A 113 9.53 4.43 -19.02
CA SER A 113 9.25 3.00 -18.89
C SER A 113 7.94 2.83 -18.14
N SER A 114 7.04 1.99 -18.64
CA SER A 114 5.82 1.64 -17.93
C SER A 114 6.15 1.18 -16.50
N PRO A 115 5.39 1.61 -15.47
CA PRO A 115 5.64 1.18 -14.11
C PRO A 115 5.56 -0.35 -14.02
N PRO A 116 6.34 -0.99 -13.12
CA PRO A 116 6.23 -2.42 -12.91
C PRO A 116 4.79 -2.81 -12.57
N PRO A 117 4.27 -3.92 -13.12
CA PRO A 117 2.91 -4.38 -12.87
C PRO A 117 2.75 -4.97 -11.46
N ALA A 118 3.62 -4.66 -10.50
CA ALA A 118 3.55 -5.23 -9.17
C ALA A 118 2.46 -4.56 -8.31
N GLU A 119 1.81 -5.37 -7.48
CA GLU A 119 0.80 -4.93 -6.52
C GLU A 119 1.08 -5.50 -5.13
N ALA A 120 0.98 -4.66 -4.11
CA ALA A 120 0.96 -5.09 -2.72
C ALA A 120 -0.46 -4.96 -2.16
N LEU A 121 -0.81 -5.88 -1.28
CA LEU A 121 -2.12 -5.94 -0.64
C LEU A 121 -1.92 -6.08 0.86
N LEU A 122 -2.75 -5.40 1.65
CA LEU A 122 -2.92 -5.68 3.08
C LEU A 122 -4.36 -6.09 3.32
N LEU A 123 -4.56 -7.30 3.86
CA LEU A 123 -5.85 -7.73 4.37
C LEU A 123 -5.86 -7.54 5.89
N VAL A 124 -6.75 -6.68 6.39
CA VAL A 124 -6.69 -6.20 7.77
C VAL A 124 -8.05 -6.29 8.45
N SER A 125 -8.11 -6.95 9.61
CA SER A 125 -9.26 -6.96 10.52
C SER A 125 -9.05 -5.90 11.60
N LEU A 126 -9.93 -4.91 11.62
CA LEU A 126 -9.90 -3.79 12.56
C LEU A 126 -10.89 -4.03 13.70
N GLY A 127 -10.48 -3.66 14.91
CA GLY A 127 -11.33 -3.51 16.08
C GLY A 127 -11.84 -2.08 16.26
N ALA A 128 -12.37 -1.76 17.43
CA ALA A 128 -12.97 -0.46 17.73
C ALA A 128 -11.97 0.57 18.30
N ASN A 129 -10.78 0.16 18.76
CA ASN A 129 -9.79 1.07 19.36
C ASN A 129 -9.00 1.90 18.33
N LEU A 130 -9.49 1.97 17.09
CA LEU A 130 -8.97 2.84 16.03
C LEU A 130 -9.98 3.92 15.62
N ASP A 131 -11.03 4.11 16.42
CA ASP A 131 -12.08 5.10 16.18
C ASP A 131 -11.58 6.54 16.34
N GLY A 132 -11.93 7.40 15.38
CA GLY A 132 -11.81 8.87 15.53
C GLY A 132 -13.14 9.55 15.85
N ALA A 133 -14.24 8.85 15.65
CA ALA A 133 -15.53 9.09 16.28
C ALA A 133 -16.20 7.73 16.48
N THR A 134 -17.28 7.67 17.26
CA THR A 134 -18.00 6.42 17.54
C THR A 134 -18.24 5.60 16.28
N GLN A 135 -17.68 4.39 16.24
CA GLN A 135 -17.76 3.43 15.14
C GLN A 135 -17.29 3.97 13.80
N ARG A 136 -16.32 4.89 13.80
CA ARG A 136 -15.74 5.48 12.60
C ARG A 136 -14.23 5.49 12.71
N LEU A 137 -13.58 4.76 11.79
CA LEU A 137 -12.13 4.67 11.71
C LEU A 137 -11.50 6.07 11.65
N HIS A 138 -10.48 6.30 12.47
CA HIS A 138 -9.73 7.54 12.50
C HIS A 138 -9.04 7.78 11.15
N GLY A 139 -9.07 9.02 10.66
CA GLY A 139 -8.42 9.38 9.39
C GLY A 139 -6.92 9.05 9.41
N GLY A 140 -6.24 9.36 10.51
CA GLY A 140 -4.85 8.95 10.77
C GLY A 140 -4.61 7.44 10.66
N ALA A 141 -5.50 6.59 11.19
CA ALA A 141 -5.36 5.13 11.03
C ALA A 141 -5.49 4.70 9.56
N THR A 142 -6.39 5.35 8.81
CA THR A 142 -6.53 5.15 7.35
C THR A 142 -5.25 5.55 6.61
N SER A 143 -4.67 6.71 6.94
CA SER A 143 -3.38 7.15 6.37
C SER A 143 -2.25 6.19 6.69
N THR A 144 -2.17 5.70 7.93
CA THR A 144 -1.15 4.74 8.36
C THR A 144 -1.24 3.44 7.58
N LEU A 145 -2.45 2.94 7.30
CA LEU A 145 -2.63 1.75 6.47
C LEU A 145 -2.22 1.99 5.02
N LEU A 146 -2.53 3.16 4.46
CA LEU A 146 -2.11 3.57 3.11
C LEU A 146 -0.58 3.65 3.00
N ASP A 147 0.07 4.34 3.93
CA ASP A 147 1.53 4.43 4.00
C ASP A 147 2.16 3.04 4.07
N HIS A 148 1.62 2.19 4.95
CA HIS A 148 2.16 0.85 5.17
C HIS A 148 2.00 -0.08 3.97
N VAL A 149 0.86 -0.07 3.24
CA VAL A 149 0.72 -0.90 2.03
C VAL A 149 1.65 -0.44 0.91
N MET A 150 1.87 0.87 0.78
CA MET A 150 2.78 1.43 -0.22
C MET A 150 4.24 1.15 0.14
N GLY A 151 4.64 1.27 1.42
CA GLY A 151 5.96 0.86 1.89
C GLY A 151 6.19 -0.65 1.75
N THR A 152 5.15 -1.47 1.99
CA THR A 152 5.17 -2.93 1.77
C THR A 152 5.45 -3.27 0.30
N LEU A 153 4.85 -2.54 -0.65
CA LEU A 153 5.16 -2.68 -2.07
C LEU A 153 6.64 -2.42 -2.35
N MET A 154 7.22 -1.38 -1.76
CA MET A 154 8.64 -1.06 -1.95
C MET A 154 9.52 -2.18 -1.40
N SER A 155 9.22 -2.65 -0.18
CA SER A 155 9.97 -3.71 0.49
C SER A 155 9.94 -5.02 -0.29
N PHE A 156 8.77 -5.41 -0.82
CA PHE A 156 8.66 -6.64 -1.61
C PHE A 156 9.33 -6.58 -2.98
N TYR A 157 9.32 -5.42 -3.63
CA TYR A 157 9.84 -5.26 -4.98
C TYR A 157 11.34 -4.98 -5.02
N PHE A 158 11.82 -4.05 -4.19
CA PHE A 158 13.23 -3.63 -4.18
C PHE A 158 14.09 -4.42 -3.19
N GLU A 159 13.48 -5.13 -2.23
CA GLU A 159 14.19 -5.81 -1.14
C GLU A 159 15.13 -4.86 -0.36
N HIS A 160 14.77 -3.57 -0.34
CA HIS A 160 15.51 -2.48 0.27
C HIS A 160 14.60 -1.65 1.17
N THR A 161 15.24 -0.88 2.04
CA THR A 161 14.62 0.13 2.88
C THR A 161 14.25 1.36 2.05
N CYS A 162 13.15 2.01 2.43
CA CYS A 162 12.71 3.25 1.84
C CYS A 162 12.15 4.17 2.91
N ALA A 163 12.23 5.46 2.68
CA ALA A 163 11.58 6.47 3.52
C ALA A 163 10.41 7.10 2.75
N THR A 164 9.26 7.25 3.42
CA THR A 164 8.15 8.06 2.90
C THR A 164 8.58 9.52 2.85
N ALA A 165 8.55 10.14 1.68
CA ALA A 165 8.84 11.56 1.48
C ALA A 165 7.55 12.40 1.44
N GLU A 166 6.49 11.87 0.81
CA GLU A 166 5.19 12.54 0.73
C GLU A 166 4.07 11.51 0.81
N LEU A 167 2.97 11.89 1.46
CA LEU A 167 1.71 11.16 1.46
C LEU A 167 0.53 12.13 1.36
N SER A 168 -0.22 12.05 0.26
CA SER A 168 -1.47 12.78 0.06
C SER A 168 -2.65 11.81 0.08
N VAL A 169 -3.64 12.06 0.94
CA VAL A 169 -4.79 11.17 1.13
C VAL A 169 -6.10 11.88 0.82
N LYS A 170 -6.90 11.27 -0.05
CA LYS A 170 -8.29 11.66 -0.34
C LYS A 170 -9.23 10.70 0.38
N TYR A 171 -9.94 11.20 1.39
CA TYR A 171 -10.99 10.47 2.08
C TYR A 171 -12.31 10.59 1.30
N LYS A 172 -12.77 9.47 0.73
CA LYS A 172 -13.98 9.42 -0.12
C LYS A 172 -15.23 9.07 0.68
N LYS A 173 -15.12 8.14 1.62
CA LYS A 173 -16.24 7.66 2.45
C LYS A 173 -15.77 7.24 3.83
N ALA A 174 -16.62 7.42 4.84
CA ALA A 174 -16.36 6.94 6.19
C ALA A 174 -16.32 5.41 6.25
N VAL A 175 -15.32 4.87 6.95
CA VAL A 175 -15.21 3.44 7.28
C VAL A 175 -15.85 3.20 8.64
N ARG A 176 -16.77 2.24 8.72
CA ARG A 176 -17.36 1.79 9.99
C ARG A 176 -16.51 0.71 10.63
N THR A 177 -16.26 0.83 11.92
CA THR A 177 -15.51 -0.12 12.76
C THR A 177 -16.47 -0.86 13.70
N PRO A 178 -16.17 -2.13 14.08
CA PRO A 178 -15.11 -2.99 13.54
C PRO A 178 -15.42 -3.47 12.11
N CYS A 179 -14.39 -3.74 11.30
CA CYS A 179 -14.57 -4.26 9.94
C CYS A 179 -13.30 -4.95 9.42
N VAL A 180 -13.42 -5.57 8.25
CA VAL A 180 -12.29 -6.05 7.45
C VAL A 180 -12.11 -5.12 6.25
N LEU A 181 -10.88 -4.70 6.00
CA LEU A 181 -10.51 -3.85 4.87
C LEU A 181 -9.46 -4.53 4.01
N LEU A 182 -9.49 -4.20 2.72
CA LEU A 182 -8.42 -4.48 1.77
C LEU A 182 -7.71 -3.17 1.44
N CYS A 183 -6.41 -3.10 1.75
CA CYS A 183 -5.55 -2.01 1.30
C CYS A 183 -4.78 -2.50 0.07
N ARG A 184 -4.64 -1.69 -0.97
CA ARG A 184 -3.88 -2.04 -2.19
C ARG A 184 -2.93 -0.93 -2.57
N ALA A 185 -1.78 -1.26 -3.13
CA ALA A 185 -0.82 -0.29 -3.65
C ALA A 185 -0.18 -0.74 -4.96
N ARG A 186 0.15 0.24 -5.81
CA ARG A 186 0.83 0.04 -7.10
C ARG A 186 1.85 1.14 -7.36
N PHE A 187 2.81 0.83 -8.24
CA PHE A 187 3.74 1.82 -8.79
C PHE A 187 3.04 2.75 -9.77
N VAL A 188 3.36 4.04 -9.68
CA VAL A 188 3.01 5.06 -10.68
C VAL A 188 4.22 5.35 -11.56
N GLY A 189 5.40 5.47 -10.96
CA GLY A 189 6.63 5.74 -11.69
C GLY A 189 7.87 5.61 -10.80
N ILE A 190 9.01 5.35 -11.43
CA ILE A 190 10.31 5.25 -10.77
C ILE A 190 11.28 6.18 -11.49
N LYS A 191 11.91 7.10 -10.76
CA LYS A 191 12.88 8.08 -11.28
C LYS A 191 14.12 8.08 -10.37
N GLY A 192 15.09 7.25 -10.71
CA GLY A 192 16.28 7.03 -9.87
C GLY A 192 15.87 6.48 -8.50
N ARG A 193 16.14 7.24 -7.43
CA ARG A 193 15.75 6.87 -6.06
C ARG A 193 14.36 7.34 -5.65
N TRP A 194 13.70 8.15 -6.48
CA TRP A 194 12.34 8.64 -6.22
C TRP A 194 11.32 7.69 -6.83
N VAL A 195 10.41 7.19 -6.00
CA VAL A 195 9.39 6.22 -6.40
C VAL A 195 8.02 6.75 -6.05
N GLU A 196 7.16 6.88 -7.05
CA GLU A 196 5.78 7.32 -6.90
C GLU A 196 4.85 6.11 -6.86
N THR A 197 3.92 6.13 -5.92
CA THR A 197 2.94 5.06 -5.69
C THR A 197 1.54 5.63 -5.55
N VAL A 198 0.56 4.76 -5.78
CA VAL A 198 -0.85 5.03 -5.51
C VAL A 198 -1.41 3.86 -4.71
N GLY A 199 -2.31 4.14 -3.78
CA GLY A 199 -2.97 3.11 -3.00
C GLY A 199 -4.42 3.42 -2.67
N TRP A 200 -5.15 2.38 -2.26
CA TRP A 200 -6.58 2.44 -1.98
C TRP A 200 -6.93 1.65 -0.72
N ILE A 201 -7.96 2.13 -0.01
CA ILE A 201 -8.62 1.41 1.08
C ILE A 201 -10.01 1.00 0.61
N GLU A 202 -10.31 -0.29 0.64
CA GLU A 202 -11.47 -0.89 0.00
C GLU A 202 -12.19 -1.89 0.90
N ASP A 203 -13.44 -2.20 0.56
CA ASP A 203 -14.27 -3.21 1.25
C ASP A 203 -14.13 -4.63 0.66
N GLY A 204 -13.21 -4.82 -0.30
CA GLY A 204 -13.04 -6.08 -1.04
C GLY A 204 -14.09 -6.34 -2.13
N ARG A 205 -15.09 -5.46 -2.29
CA ARG A 205 -16.20 -5.60 -3.27
C ARG A 205 -16.32 -4.40 -4.22
N GLY A 206 -15.28 -3.57 -4.27
CA GLY A 206 -15.19 -2.42 -5.20
C GLY A 206 -15.56 -1.06 -4.60
N MET A 207 -15.98 -0.97 -3.34
CA MET A 207 -16.15 0.32 -2.67
C MET A 207 -14.78 0.85 -2.21
N VAL A 208 -14.40 2.03 -2.69
CA VAL A 208 -13.18 2.73 -2.26
C VAL A 208 -13.52 3.77 -1.19
N TYR A 209 -12.95 3.61 0.01
CA TYR A 209 -13.10 4.55 1.13
C TYR A 209 -12.09 5.69 1.10
N ALA A 210 -10.86 5.40 0.69
CA ALA A 210 -9.80 6.39 0.58
C ALA A 210 -8.83 6.03 -0.55
N GLU A 211 -8.20 7.04 -1.12
CA GLU A 211 -7.12 6.93 -2.11
C GLU A 211 -5.91 7.71 -1.61
N GLY A 212 -4.74 7.11 -1.67
CA GLY A 212 -3.46 7.71 -1.30
C GLY A 212 -2.55 7.85 -2.53
N ARG A 213 -1.81 8.95 -2.60
CA ARG A 213 -0.64 9.10 -3.47
C ARG A 213 0.58 9.28 -2.60
N GLY A 214 1.56 8.40 -2.77
CA GLY A 214 2.78 8.38 -1.99
C GLY A 214 4.00 8.64 -2.85
N ALA A 215 5.01 9.25 -2.25
CA ALA A 215 6.35 9.29 -2.81
C ALA A 215 7.36 8.76 -1.80
N PHE A 216 8.27 7.91 -2.26
CA PHE A 216 9.24 7.22 -1.45
C PHE A 216 10.65 7.46 -2.00
N VAL A 217 11.62 7.57 -1.10
CA VAL A 217 13.04 7.65 -1.45
C VAL A 217 13.73 6.36 -1.05
N LEU A 218 14.33 5.68 -2.04
CA LEU A 218 15.15 4.51 -1.80
C LEU A 218 16.46 4.89 -1.11
N ASP A 219 16.89 4.08 -0.14
CA ASP A 219 18.19 4.27 0.49
C ASP A 219 19.33 4.14 -0.53
N ARG A 220 20.44 4.81 -0.23
CA ARG A 220 21.65 4.71 -1.05
C ARG A 220 22.25 3.32 -0.84
N LYS A 221 22.65 2.64 -1.91
CA LYS A 221 23.47 1.44 -1.78
C LYS A 221 24.80 1.82 -1.12
N GLU A 222 25.21 1.09 -0.09
CA GLU A 222 26.56 1.23 0.46
C GLU A 222 27.57 0.95 -0.67
N GLY A 223 28.34 1.98 -1.07
CA GLY A 223 29.33 1.89 -2.13
C GLY A 223 29.39 3.08 -3.10
N GLU A 224 28.34 3.91 -3.20
CA GLU A 224 28.31 5.08 -4.12
C GLU A 224 28.74 6.41 -3.45
N GLY A 225 29.48 6.34 -2.35
CA GLY A 225 29.93 7.51 -1.60
C GLY A 225 31.45 7.64 -1.55
N LYS A 226 31.99 8.57 -2.36
CA LYS A 226 33.38 9.07 -2.46
C LYS A 226 34.26 8.43 -3.55
N LEU A 227 34.32 9.13 -4.69
CA LEU A 227 35.57 9.37 -5.41
C LEU A 227 36.11 10.73 -4.97
#